data_AF-A0A7J5E1S1-F1
#
_entry.id   AF-A0A7J5E1S1-F1
#
_cell.length_a   1.000
_cell.length_b   1.000
_cell.length_c   1.000
_cell.angle_alpha   90.00
_cell.angle_beta   90.00
_cell.angle_gamma   90.00
#
_symmetry.space_group_name_H-M   'P 1'
#
loop_
_entity.id
_entity.type
_entity.pdbx_description
1 polymer ?
#
loop_
_entity_poly.entity_id
_entity_poly.type
_entity_poly.pdbx_seq_one_letter_code
_entity_poly.pdbx_strand_id
1 'polypeptide(L)'
;MKARARALVPGVPALLPSYASLDDPVAPLRAACLSAVGELGPRVRVVASGPSGRRVGAALAAAVGAVVVDADETGTLVVGNGSATRTEKAPGHLDERAAGFDAALRASFDDIDLALADELWADVTCLVGLPPLADGDVRYDDAPYGVQYWVAVWG
;
A
#
# COMPACT_ATOMS: atom_id res chain seq x y z
N MET A 1 5.68 -14.25 -22.38
CA MET A 1 6.05 -13.06 -21.57
C MET A 1 5.99 -13.47 -20.11
N LYS A 2 7.06 -13.33 -19.33
CA LYS A 2 6.94 -13.51 -17.87
C LYS A 2 6.01 -12.42 -17.34
N ALA A 3 5.17 -12.74 -16.35
CA ALA A 3 4.43 -11.72 -15.63
C ALA A 3 5.44 -10.72 -15.03
N ARG A 4 5.11 -9.43 -15.06
CA ARG A 4 5.93 -8.40 -14.40
C ARG A 4 5.62 -8.41 -12.91
N ALA A 5 6.65 -8.27 -12.07
CA ALA A 5 6.50 -8.22 -10.63
C ALA A 5 5.61 -7.05 -10.19
N ARG A 6 4.87 -7.25 -9.09
CA ARG A 6 3.96 -6.26 -8.51
C ARG A 6 4.23 -6.15 -7.02
N ALA A 7 4.17 -4.94 -6.49
CA ALA A 7 4.20 -4.72 -5.05
C ALA A 7 3.04 -3.82 -4.62
N LEU A 8 2.47 -4.11 -3.46
CA LEU A 8 1.51 -3.25 -2.76
C LEU A 8 2.23 -2.59 -1.58
N VAL A 9 2.03 -1.27 -1.40
CA VAL A 9 2.49 -0.50 -0.24
C VAL A 9 1.42 0.50 0.19
N PRO A 10 1.37 0.95 1.47
CA PRO A 10 0.42 1.96 1.89
C PRO A 10 0.80 3.38 1.42
N GLY A 11 -0.20 4.22 1.18
CA GLY A 11 -0.05 5.62 0.80
C GLY A 11 0.21 6.59 1.97
N VAL A 12 0.81 6.13 3.06
CA VAL A 12 0.92 6.93 4.30
C VAL A 12 2.03 8.00 4.21
N PRO A 13 1.76 9.28 4.54
CA PRO A 13 2.75 10.36 4.44
C PRO A 13 4.02 10.14 5.27
N ALA A 14 3.96 9.36 6.35
CA ALA A 14 5.11 9.01 7.18
C ALA A 14 6.22 8.29 6.37
N LEU A 15 5.89 7.68 5.22
CA LEU A 15 6.88 7.08 4.32
C LEU A 15 7.67 8.09 3.49
N LEU A 16 7.26 9.37 3.48
CA LEU A 16 7.99 10.42 2.75
C LEU A 16 9.30 10.80 3.48
N PRO A 17 10.34 11.23 2.73
CA PRO A 17 11.62 11.64 3.32
C PRO A 17 11.50 12.78 4.33
N SER A 18 10.50 13.65 4.19
CA SER A 18 10.26 14.76 5.12
C SER A 18 9.87 14.33 6.54
N TYR A 19 9.47 13.07 6.71
CA TYR A 19 9.12 12.48 8.01
C TYR A 19 10.21 11.53 8.53
N ALA A 20 11.36 11.44 7.86
CA ALA A 20 12.51 10.71 8.38
C ALA A 20 13.16 11.53 9.51
N SER A 21 12.76 11.25 10.75
CA SER A 21 13.38 11.74 11.98
C SER A 21 14.35 10.71 12.58
N LEU A 22 15.10 11.11 13.62
CA LEU A 22 15.95 10.20 14.40
C LEU A 22 15.15 9.02 14.99
N ASP A 23 13.93 9.30 15.44
CA ASP A 23 12.93 8.29 15.80
C ASP A 23 11.94 8.15 14.64
N ASP A 24 11.99 7.03 13.90
CA ASP A 24 11.08 6.74 12.80
C ASP A 24 9.89 5.88 13.29
N PRO A 25 8.69 6.47 13.45
CA PRO A 25 7.53 5.77 14.02
C PRO A 25 6.99 4.66 13.11
N VAL A 26 7.46 4.58 11.85
CA VAL A 26 7.06 3.56 10.88
C VAL A 26 8.27 2.76 10.38
N ALA A 27 9.36 2.68 11.13
CA ALA A 27 10.60 2.00 10.69
C ALA A 27 10.38 0.57 10.15
N PRO A 28 9.62 -0.33 10.82
CA PRO A 28 9.37 -1.66 10.28
C PRO A 28 8.59 -1.64 8.95
N LEU A 29 7.58 -0.78 8.86
CA LEU A 29 6.80 -0.59 7.64
C LEU A 29 7.66 -0.03 6.51
N ARG A 30 8.50 0.98 6.78
CA ARG A 30 9.40 1.57 5.79
C ARG A 30 10.39 0.54 5.27
N ALA A 31 11.00 -0.26 6.15
CA ALA A 31 11.90 -1.32 5.75
C ALA A 31 11.21 -2.35 4.84
N ALA A 32 9.98 -2.75 5.18
CA ALA A 32 9.18 -3.65 4.35
C ALA A 32 8.89 -3.02 2.98
N CYS A 33 8.47 -1.75 2.92
CA CYS A 33 8.23 -1.04 1.66
C CYS A 33 9.49 -0.97 0.79
N LEU A 34 10.64 -0.56 1.34
CA LEU A 34 11.88 -0.45 0.58
C LEU A 34 12.34 -1.81 0.03
N SER A 35 12.22 -2.87 0.83
CA SER A 35 12.48 -4.24 0.39
C SER A 35 11.57 -4.64 -0.78
N ALA A 36 10.26 -4.44 -0.65
CA ALA A 36 9.28 -4.79 -1.68
C ALA A 36 9.46 -4.00 -2.99
N VAL A 37 9.69 -2.68 -2.89
CA VAL A 37 9.89 -1.82 -4.07
C VAL A 37 11.20 -2.14 -4.78
N GLY A 38 12.26 -2.53 -4.04
CA GLY A 38 13.55 -2.92 -4.61
C GLY A 38 13.47 -4.12 -5.57
N GLU A 39 12.48 -5.00 -5.40
CA GLU A 39 12.28 -6.18 -6.26
C GLU A 39 11.60 -5.87 -7.59
N LEU A 40 10.99 -4.69 -7.73
CA LEU A 40 10.36 -4.26 -8.98
C LEU A 40 11.37 -3.90 -10.07
N GLY A 41 12.65 -3.75 -9.71
CA GLY A 41 13.72 -3.39 -10.61
C GLY A 41 13.79 -1.89 -10.93
N PRO A 42 14.61 -1.50 -11.94
CA PRO A 42 15.02 -0.11 -12.12
C PRO A 42 13.93 0.80 -12.69
N ARG A 43 12.84 0.28 -13.27
CA ARG A 43 11.79 1.07 -13.93
C ARG A 43 10.44 0.72 -13.31
N VAL A 44 9.87 1.60 -12.51
CA VAL A 44 8.66 1.31 -11.74
C VAL A 44 7.48 2.12 -12.29
N ARG A 45 6.37 1.45 -12.59
CA ARG A 45 5.10 2.14 -12.81
C ARG A 45 4.37 2.30 -11.49
N VAL A 46 4.06 3.53 -11.08
CA VAL A 46 3.30 3.80 -9.86
C VAL A 46 1.80 3.89 -10.18
N VAL A 47 0.99 3.07 -9.52
CA VAL A 47 -0.47 3.04 -9.63
C VAL A 47 -1.05 3.44 -8.27
N ALA A 48 -1.75 4.57 -8.20
CA ALA A 48 -2.29 5.10 -6.95
C ALA A 48 -3.57 5.90 -7.21
N SER A 49 -4.51 5.90 -6.25
CA SER A 49 -5.85 6.47 -6.41
C SER A 49 -5.81 8.00 -6.51
N GLY A 50 -4.79 8.64 -5.95
CA GLY A 50 -4.66 10.09 -5.94
C GLY A 50 -3.22 10.62 -5.91
N PRO A 51 -3.06 11.95 -5.93
CA PRO A 51 -1.75 12.61 -5.94
C PRO A 51 -0.88 12.27 -4.71
N SER A 52 -1.50 12.11 -3.53
CA SER A 52 -0.77 11.77 -2.30
C SER A 52 -0.10 10.40 -2.40
N GLY A 53 -0.85 9.36 -2.79
CA GLY A 53 -0.31 8.02 -3.02
C GLY A 53 0.76 8.00 -4.11
N ARG A 54 0.57 8.73 -5.22
CA ARG A 54 1.60 8.89 -6.27
C ARG A 54 2.91 9.46 -5.71
N ARG A 55 2.82 10.48 -4.84
CA ARG A 55 3.99 11.09 -4.20
C ARG A 55 4.73 10.11 -3.29
N VAL A 56 4.00 9.30 -2.52
CA VAL A 56 4.59 8.24 -1.67
C VAL A 56 5.27 7.17 -2.52
N GLY A 57 4.58 6.64 -3.54
CA GLY A 57 5.14 5.62 -4.43
C GLY A 57 6.40 6.10 -5.16
N ALA A 58 6.38 7.35 -5.67
CA ALA A 58 7.56 7.93 -6.32
C ALA A 58 8.74 8.11 -5.35
N ALA A 59 8.48 8.50 -4.10
CA ALA A 59 9.51 8.62 -3.08
C ALA A 59 10.15 7.27 -2.72
N LEU A 60 9.34 6.21 -2.61
CA LEU A 60 9.83 4.85 -2.35
C LEU A 60 10.66 4.32 -3.53
N ALA A 61 10.19 4.51 -4.77
CA ALA A 61 10.93 4.12 -5.97
C ALA A 61 12.29 4.84 -6.04
N ALA A 62 12.32 6.15 -5.79
CA ALA A 62 13.56 6.93 -5.76
C ALA A 62 14.51 6.46 -4.64
N ALA A 63 13.97 6.11 -3.46
CA ALA A 63 14.76 5.65 -2.31
C ALA A 63 15.51 4.33 -2.59
N VAL A 64 15.00 3.49 -3.49
CA VAL A 64 15.68 2.25 -3.93
C VAL A 64 16.45 2.43 -5.24
N GLY A 65 16.56 3.66 -5.76
CA GLY A 65 17.28 3.96 -7.00
C GLY A 65 16.53 3.64 -8.29
N ALA A 66 15.23 3.37 -8.23
CA ALA A 66 14.39 3.16 -9.41
C ALA A 66 13.89 4.49 -10.00
N VAL A 67 13.62 4.49 -11.31
CA VAL A 67 12.97 5.60 -12.00
C VAL A 67 11.49 5.29 -12.19
N VAL A 68 10.63 6.29 -11.95
CA VAL A 68 9.20 6.17 -12.23
C VAL A 68 8.96 6.35 -13.73
N VAL A 69 8.18 5.46 -14.33
CA VAL A 69 7.86 5.47 -15.76
C VAL A 69 6.37 5.23 -16.00
N ASP A 70 5.85 5.78 -17.09
CA ASP A 70 4.46 5.56 -17.52
C ASP A 70 4.31 4.29 -18.38
N ALA A 71 5.40 3.81 -18.99
CA ALA A 71 5.46 2.62 -19.83
C ALA A 71 6.85 1.96 -19.82
N ASP A 72 6.90 0.72 -20.28
CA ASP A 72 8.11 -0.13 -20.31
C ASP A 72 8.71 -0.33 -18.91
N GLU A 73 7.86 -0.42 -17.90
CA GLU A 73 8.24 -0.70 -16.51
C GLU A 73 8.79 -2.13 -16.34
N THR A 74 9.75 -2.33 -15.43
CA THR A 74 10.17 -3.66 -15.00
C THR A 74 9.21 -4.27 -13.97
N GLY A 75 8.50 -3.43 -13.20
CA GLY A 75 7.48 -3.84 -12.26
C GLY A 75 6.49 -2.70 -11.92
N THR A 76 5.39 -3.08 -11.28
CA THR A 76 4.31 -2.14 -10.91
C THR A 76 4.24 -1.99 -9.39
N LEU A 77 4.28 -0.74 -8.92
CA LEU A 77 4.05 -0.38 -7.52
C LEU A 77 2.62 0.14 -7.36
N VAL A 78 1.78 -0.63 -6.69
CA VAL A 78 0.44 -0.21 -6.29
C VAL A 78 0.50 0.44 -4.91
N VAL A 79 -0.13 1.61 -4.77
CA VAL A 79 -0.20 2.37 -3.52
C VAL A 79 -1.65 2.45 -3.08
N GLY A 80 -1.95 1.81 -1.95
CA GLY A 80 -3.30 1.75 -1.36
C GLY A 80 -3.27 1.08 0.02
N ASN A 81 -4.35 1.24 0.79
CA ASN A 81 -4.47 0.72 2.15
C ASN A 81 -5.90 0.29 2.45
N GLY A 82 -6.06 -0.55 3.47
CA GLY A 82 -7.38 -0.90 4.02
C GLY A 82 -7.98 0.28 4.82
N SER A 83 -8.93 -0.03 5.69
CA SER A 83 -9.67 0.95 6.49
C SER A 83 -8.75 1.83 7.36
N ALA A 84 -9.20 3.06 7.63
CA ALA A 84 -8.53 4.02 8.52
C ALA A 84 -9.32 4.29 9.81
N THR A 85 -10.14 3.31 10.22
CA THR A 85 -11.14 3.40 11.29
C THR A 85 -11.04 2.25 12.31
N ARG A 86 -9.86 1.62 12.46
CA ARG A 86 -9.71 0.39 13.28
C ARG A 86 -9.62 0.63 14.79
N THR A 87 -9.46 1.87 15.24
CA THR A 87 -9.32 2.22 16.66
C THR A 87 -9.92 3.58 16.97
N GLU A 88 -10.20 3.84 18.25
CA GLU A 88 -10.66 5.14 18.76
C GLU A 88 -9.74 6.31 18.35
N LYS A 89 -8.43 6.05 18.24
CA LYS A 89 -7.39 7.02 17.87
C LYS A 89 -7.09 7.05 16.38
N ALA A 90 -7.78 6.25 15.58
CA ALA A 90 -7.60 6.23 14.14
C ALA A 90 -8.02 7.58 13.53
N PRO A 91 -7.46 7.96 12.37
CA PRO A 91 -7.82 9.22 11.70
C PRO A 91 -9.33 9.36 11.44
N GLY A 92 -10.01 8.27 11.07
CA GLY A 92 -11.44 8.24 10.84
C GLY A 92 -12.28 7.87 12.07
N HIS A 93 -11.67 7.73 13.26
CA HIS A 93 -12.29 7.18 14.48
C HIS A 93 -12.73 5.72 14.36
N LEU A 94 -13.12 5.08 15.46
CA LEU A 94 -13.50 3.66 15.44
C LEU A 94 -14.80 3.44 14.67
N ASP A 95 -14.77 2.53 13.70
CA ASP A 95 -15.94 1.91 13.10
C ASP A 95 -15.81 0.39 13.21
N GLU A 96 -16.79 -0.26 13.86
CA GLU A 96 -16.75 -1.70 14.12
C GLU A 96 -16.73 -2.54 12.83
N ARG A 97 -17.22 -1.99 11.71
CA ARG A 97 -17.24 -2.65 10.39
C ARG A 97 -15.84 -2.80 9.79
N ALA A 98 -14.88 -1.97 10.23
CA ALA A 98 -13.52 -1.92 9.72
C ALA A 98 -12.82 -3.28 9.75
N ALA A 99 -12.99 -4.05 10.83
CA ALA A 99 -12.37 -5.37 10.99
C ALA A 99 -12.83 -6.36 9.91
N GLY A 100 -14.14 -6.41 9.67
CA GLY A 100 -14.74 -7.30 8.69
C GLY A 100 -14.42 -6.89 7.26
N PHE A 101 -14.41 -5.57 7.01
CA PHE A 101 -14.02 -5.00 5.72
C PHE A 101 -12.58 -5.36 5.34
N ASP A 102 -11.62 -5.17 6.25
CA ASP A 102 -10.20 -5.49 5.98
C ASP A 102 -9.97 -7.00 5.83
N ALA A 103 -10.72 -7.82 6.56
CA ALA A 103 -10.67 -9.28 6.40
C ALA A 103 -11.19 -9.72 5.02
N ALA A 104 -12.24 -9.08 4.51
CA ALA A 104 -12.74 -9.32 3.16
C ALA A 104 -11.73 -8.89 2.09
N LEU A 105 -11.14 -7.69 2.23
CA LEU A 105 -10.07 -7.22 1.33
C LEU A 105 -8.86 -8.16 1.32
N ARG A 106 -8.49 -8.70 2.47
CA ARG A 106 -7.38 -9.66 2.58
C ARG A 106 -7.65 -10.95 1.80
N ALA A 107 -8.91 -11.38 1.73
CA ALA A 107 -9.31 -12.56 0.98
C ALA A 107 -9.37 -12.30 -0.52
N SER A 108 -9.84 -11.11 -0.93
CA SER A 108 -9.92 -10.73 -2.35
C SER A 108 -9.96 -9.21 -2.52
N PHE A 109 -9.34 -8.72 -3.59
CA PHE A 109 -9.51 -7.34 -4.06
C PHE A 109 -10.55 -7.23 -5.20
N ASP A 110 -11.29 -8.30 -5.45
CA ASP A 110 -12.47 -8.28 -6.32
C ASP A 110 -13.72 -7.91 -5.50
N ASP A 111 -14.72 -7.33 -6.18
CA ASP A 111 -16.02 -6.98 -5.61
C ASP A 111 -15.97 -6.09 -4.34
N ILE A 112 -14.98 -5.19 -4.26
CA ILE A 112 -14.83 -4.25 -3.15
C ILE A 112 -16.07 -3.33 -3.07
N ASP A 113 -16.70 -3.27 -1.90
CA ASP A 113 -17.73 -2.27 -1.61
C ASP A 113 -17.09 -0.88 -1.50
N LEU A 114 -17.08 -0.15 -2.62
CA LEU A 114 -16.46 1.17 -2.71
C LEU A 114 -17.20 2.23 -1.87
N ALA A 115 -18.49 2.05 -1.60
CA ALA A 115 -19.23 2.96 -0.74
C ALA A 115 -18.80 2.78 0.72
N LEU A 116 -18.73 1.53 1.18
CA LEU A 116 -18.21 1.22 2.50
C LEU A 116 -16.73 1.60 2.63
N ALA A 117 -15.93 1.43 1.57
CA ALA A 117 -14.53 1.85 1.56
C ALA A 117 -14.38 3.37 1.81
N ASP A 118 -15.24 4.19 1.18
CA ASP A 118 -15.26 5.65 1.39
C ASP A 118 -15.66 6.00 2.83
N GLU A 119 -16.70 5.35 3.37
CA GLU A 119 -17.12 5.52 4.78
C GLU A 119 -16.01 5.15 5.77
N LEU A 120 -15.23 4.11 5.48
CA LEU A 120 -14.13 3.63 6.31
C LEU A 120 -12.78 4.28 6.00
N TRP A 121 -12.77 5.29 5.11
CA TRP A 121 -11.58 6.04 4.70
C TRP A 121 -10.45 5.14 4.16
N ALA A 122 -10.83 4.04 3.48
CA ALA A 122 -9.91 3.11 2.86
C ALA A 122 -9.48 3.59 1.46
N ASP A 123 -8.21 3.38 1.10
CA ASP A 123 -7.68 3.70 -0.23
C ASP A 123 -7.58 2.42 -1.08
N VAL A 124 -8.70 2.04 -1.70
CA VAL A 124 -8.87 0.72 -2.32
C VAL A 124 -9.00 0.73 -3.84
N THR A 125 -9.21 1.90 -4.46
CA THR A 125 -9.51 1.98 -5.90
C THR A 125 -8.43 1.35 -6.76
N CYS A 126 -7.16 1.51 -6.37
CA CYS A 126 -6.03 0.91 -7.08
C CYS A 126 -5.74 -0.55 -6.73
N LEU A 127 -6.48 -1.14 -5.77
CA LEU A 127 -6.34 -2.55 -5.39
C LEU A 127 -7.15 -3.48 -6.31
N VAL A 128 -8.19 -2.96 -6.96
CA VAL A 128 -9.10 -3.74 -7.81
C VAL A 128 -8.32 -4.54 -8.86
N GLY A 129 -8.54 -5.85 -8.89
CA GLY A 129 -7.91 -6.78 -9.82
C GLY A 129 -6.45 -7.17 -9.49
N LEU A 130 -5.92 -6.75 -8.33
CA LEU A 130 -4.73 -7.38 -7.78
C LEU A 130 -5.02 -8.83 -7.36
N PRO A 131 -4.04 -9.74 -7.44
CA PRO A 131 -4.20 -11.07 -6.86
C PRO A 131 -4.46 -10.98 -5.35
N PRO A 132 -5.16 -11.96 -4.76
CA PRO A 132 -5.32 -12.05 -3.31
C PRO A 132 -4.00 -11.91 -2.56
N LEU A 133 -4.04 -11.33 -1.35
CA LEU A 133 -2.84 -11.22 -0.49
C LEU A 133 -2.26 -12.60 -0.15
N ALA A 134 -3.09 -13.64 -0.04
CA ALA A 134 -2.66 -15.01 0.23
C ALA A 134 -1.77 -15.60 -0.88
N ASP A 135 -1.84 -15.07 -2.10
CA ASP A 135 -1.02 -15.51 -3.24
C ASP A 135 0.31 -14.73 -3.34
N GLY A 136 0.50 -13.71 -2.47
CA GLY A 136 1.69 -12.88 -2.43
C GLY A 136 2.58 -13.16 -1.23
N ASP A 137 3.82 -12.67 -1.30
CA ASP A 137 4.72 -12.60 -0.16
C ASP A 137 4.38 -11.38 0.70
N VAL A 138 3.58 -11.57 1.76
CA VAL A 138 3.14 -10.51 2.68
C VAL A 138 4.23 -10.21 3.71
N ARG A 139 4.80 -9.01 3.63
CA ARG A 139 5.92 -8.54 4.47
C ARG A 139 5.49 -7.63 5.60
N TYR A 140 4.30 -7.04 5.50
CA TYR A 140 3.70 -6.23 6.54
C TYR A 140 2.18 -6.35 6.47
N ASP A 141 1.55 -6.52 7.63
CA ASP A 141 0.11 -6.60 7.80
C ASP A 141 -0.23 -6.22 9.23
N ASP A 142 -0.51 -4.93 9.45
CA ASP A 142 -0.83 -4.42 10.78
C ASP A 142 -1.56 -3.06 10.66
N ALA A 143 -2.20 -2.64 11.75
CA ALA A 143 -2.90 -1.37 11.87
C ALA A 143 -2.41 -0.53 13.08
N PRO A 144 -1.11 -0.19 13.17
CA PRO A 144 -0.51 0.42 14.37
C PRO A 144 -1.09 1.80 14.73
N TYR A 145 -1.67 2.50 13.74
CA TYR A 145 -2.31 3.81 13.91
C TYR A 145 -3.83 3.75 13.68
N GLY A 146 -4.41 2.55 13.75
CA GLY A 146 -5.79 2.33 13.39
C GLY A 146 -6.07 2.40 11.88
N VAL A 147 -5.02 2.37 11.06
CA VAL A 147 -5.10 2.27 9.59
C VAL A 147 -4.46 0.97 9.15
N GLN A 148 -5.20 0.14 8.42
CA GLN A 148 -4.71 -1.15 7.96
C GLN A 148 -3.70 -0.97 6.82
N TYR A 149 -2.45 -1.35 7.09
CA TYR A 149 -1.35 -1.29 6.13
C TYR A 149 -0.97 -2.68 5.67
N TRP A 150 -0.72 -2.81 4.37
CA TRP A 150 -0.16 -4.02 3.76
C TRP A 150 1.10 -3.69 2.97
N VAL A 151 2.09 -4.57 3.08
CA VAL A 151 3.18 -4.65 2.12
C VAL A 151 3.22 -6.07 1.58
N ALA A 152 3.06 -6.23 0.27
CA ALA A 152 3.05 -7.55 -0.37
C ALA A 152 3.72 -7.50 -1.75
N VAL A 153 4.29 -8.62 -2.19
CA VAL A 153 4.93 -8.78 -3.50
C VAL A 153 4.39 -10.01 -4.23
N TRP A 154 4.15 -9.88 -5.54
CA TRP A 154 3.80 -10.96 -6.45
C TRP A 154 4.80 -11.01 -7.62
N GLY A 155 5.22 -12.23 -8.00
CA GLY A 155 6.21 -12.49 -9.07
C GLY A 155 5.64 -13.02 -10.37
#